data_AF-A0A6J4UVB4-F1
#
_entry.id   AF-A0A6J4UVB4-F1
#
_cell.length_a   1.000
_cell.length_b   1.000
_cell.length_c   1.000
_cell.angle_alpha   90.00
_cell.angle_beta   90.00
_cell.angle_gamma   90.00
#
_symmetry.space_group_name_H-M   'P 1'
#
loop_
_entity.id
_entity.type
_entity.pdbx_description
1 polymer ?
#
loop_
_entity_poly.entity_id
_entity_poly.type
_entity_poly.pdbx_seq_one_letter_code
_entity_poly.pdbx_strand_id
1 'polypeptide(L)'
;MGVLDIEVLLQTVGEYGPAVVGALAENARAVGCRVWSVHLWTDLHRVISPYPRRAAEGLDLFRRGIAASADLGAHWLVWHGPLAGEITTDDDWARFVATTVSLASEADAAGVGLTIENTSRHAVRGHREVARLASHLRDALPSARWGFTFDPFQAAEAGTNPFMTLAAMGDRLANVHLSDFRPGGDRHLLPGDGELPWPALLRAIGAAYRGPLILETPLAPDPVAAVAAVQTLLAPYLPQVGDRDPGHPGRPGNPCRGAPPPGVAEGIALFNDRQFYACHETIEHEWHAERGEIRRLYQGILQIGVGFHHALRGNGRGAISVLGDGVAKVARFTPTCLGIDTARLVHEAGTCLAALQTLGPTDVSAFDPATIPTIHPAPVLTDPIDEPGKA
;
A
#
# COMPACT_ATOMS: atom_id res chain seq x y z
N MET A 1 -18.68 13.40 -13.52
CA MET A 1 -17.53 12.90 -12.74
C MET A 1 -17.07 11.52 -13.19
N GLY A 2 -17.93 10.68 -13.80
CA GLY A 2 -17.49 9.37 -14.31
C GLY A 2 -17.20 8.34 -13.20
N VAL A 3 -17.74 8.57 -12.00
CA VAL A 3 -17.67 7.65 -10.86
C VAL A 3 -18.88 6.74 -10.92
N LEU A 4 -18.66 5.44 -10.97
CA LEU A 4 -19.71 4.41 -11.09
C LEU A 4 -19.91 3.61 -9.81
N ASP A 5 -18.89 3.57 -8.96
CA ASP A 5 -18.90 2.86 -7.69
C ASP A 5 -18.76 3.89 -6.57
N ILE A 6 -19.68 3.84 -5.60
CA ILE A 6 -19.71 4.77 -4.47
C ILE A 6 -19.69 4.02 -3.15
N GLU A 7 -19.15 4.69 -2.14
CA GLU A 7 -19.33 4.31 -0.74
C GLU A 7 -20.34 5.27 -0.08
N VAL A 8 -21.24 4.72 0.73
CA VAL A 8 -22.24 5.51 1.46
C VAL A 8 -21.87 5.53 2.95
N LEU A 9 -21.61 6.71 3.49
CA LEU A 9 -21.38 6.90 4.93
C LEU A 9 -22.69 7.24 5.64
N LEU A 10 -23.11 6.39 6.59
CA LEU A 10 -24.30 6.61 7.42
C LEU A 10 -23.90 7.26 8.76
N GLN A 11 -24.11 8.57 8.87
CA GLN A 11 -23.63 9.46 9.93
C GLN A 11 -24.61 9.67 11.08
N THR A 12 -25.91 9.48 10.84
CA THR A 12 -26.94 9.69 11.88
C THR A 12 -27.86 8.50 12.04
N VAL A 13 -28.44 8.33 13.23
CA VAL A 13 -29.36 7.22 13.54
C VAL A 13 -30.55 7.15 12.57
N GLY A 14 -31.04 8.30 12.09
CA GLY A 14 -32.18 8.37 11.18
C GLY A 14 -31.88 7.83 9.77
N GLU A 15 -30.61 7.83 9.35
CA GLU A 15 -30.20 7.40 8.01
C GLU A 15 -30.25 5.88 7.82
N TYR A 16 -30.28 5.12 8.91
CA TYR A 16 -30.48 3.67 8.90
C TYR A 16 -31.96 3.28 8.66
N GLY A 17 -32.86 4.25 8.58
CA GLY A 17 -34.28 4.02 8.37
C GLY A 17 -34.61 3.62 6.92
N PRO A 18 -35.61 2.76 6.71
CA PRO A 18 -35.93 2.22 5.38
C PRO A 18 -36.32 3.30 4.36
N ALA A 19 -36.88 4.43 4.80
CA ALA A 19 -37.20 5.54 3.91
C ALA A 19 -35.95 6.21 3.31
N VAL A 20 -34.91 6.43 4.12
CA VAL A 20 -33.65 7.04 3.66
C VAL A 20 -32.88 6.04 2.80
N VAL A 21 -32.75 4.80 3.26
CA VAL A 21 -32.08 3.72 2.53
C VAL A 21 -32.75 3.47 1.16
N GLY A 22 -34.08 3.42 1.12
CA GLY A 22 -34.84 3.26 -0.13
C GLY A 22 -34.61 4.40 -1.11
N ALA A 23 -34.65 5.66 -0.63
CA ALA A 23 -34.36 6.83 -1.45
C ALA A 23 -32.91 6.81 -2.00
N LEU A 24 -31.93 6.41 -1.19
CA LEU A 24 -30.54 6.24 -1.64
C LEU A 24 -30.42 5.17 -2.73
N ALA A 25 -31.06 4.01 -2.55
CA ALA A 25 -31.06 2.93 -3.53
C ALA A 25 -31.72 3.34 -4.85
N GLU A 26 -32.82 4.10 -4.80
CA GLU A 26 -33.48 4.66 -5.98
C GLU A 26 -32.60 5.66 -6.71
N ASN A 27 -32.01 6.60 -5.97
CA ASN A 27 -31.12 7.62 -6.55
C ASN A 27 -29.89 6.99 -7.21
N ALA A 28 -29.23 6.04 -6.54
CA ALA A 28 -28.08 5.33 -7.09
C ALA A 28 -28.42 4.62 -8.40
N ARG A 29 -29.54 3.88 -8.45
CA ARG A 29 -30.03 3.22 -9.67
C ARG A 29 -30.37 4.22 -10.78
N ALA A 30 -31.02 5.34 -10.44
CA ALA A 30 -31.44 6.34 -11.42
C ALA A 30 -30.25 6.98 -12.15
N VAL A 31 -29.11 7.13 -11.48
CA VAL A 31 -27.87 7.68 -12.07
C VAL A 31 -26.88 6.60 -12.53
N GLY A 32 -27.22 5.32 -12.38
CA GLY A 32 -26.38 4.19 -12.77
C GLY A 32 -25.18 3.93 -11.87
N CYS A 33 -25.18 4.47 -10.64
CA CYS A 33 -24.15 4.18 -9.64
C CYS A 33 -24.45 2.86 -8.90
N ARG A 34 -23.40 2.12 -8.57
CA ARG A 34 -23.45 0.98 -7.66
C ARG A 34 -22.94 1.40 -6.30
N VAL A 35 -23.67 1.05 -5.26
CA VAL A 35 -23.15 1.14 -3.89
C VAL A 35 -22.21 -0.03 -3.70
N TRP A 36 -20.90 0.22 -3.70
CA TRP A 36 -19.90 -0.80 -3.48
C TRP A 36 -19.81 -1.17 -2.00
N SER A 37 -19.84 -0.16 -1.14
CA SER A 37 -19.69 -0.30 0.29
C SER A 37 -20.58 0.68 1.05
N VAL A 38 -20.90 0.31 2.29
CA VAL A 38 -21.51 1.19 3.29
C VAL A 38 -20.53 1.36 4.43
N HIS A 39 -20.30 2.59 4.85
CA HIS A 39 -19.37 2.93 5.91
C HIS A 39 -20.13 3.32 7.19
N LEU A 40 -19.71 2.72 8.30
CA LEU A 40 -20.31 2.96 9.60
C LEU A 40 -19.63 4.11 10.33
N TRP A 41 -20.42 5.09 10.76
CA TRP A 41 -19.91 6.15 11.62
C TRP A 41 -19.56 5.63 13.02
N THR A 42 -18.27 5.67 13.36
CA THR A 42 -17.70 5.07 14.58
C THR A 42 -18.43 5.43 15.87
N ASP A 43 -18.85 6.68 16.05
CA ASP A 43 -19.46 7.10 17.31
C ASP A 43 -20.83 6.47 17.58
N LEU A 44 -21.51 5.96 16.53
CA LEU A 44 -22.77 5.23 16.67
C LEU A 44 -22.57 3.74 16.97
N HIS A 45 -21.39 3.17 16.69
CA HIS A 45 -21.15 1.72 16.70
C HIS A 45 -20.20 1.28 17.82
N ARG A 46 -20.48 1.74 19.05
CA ARG A 46 -19.71 1.43 20.26
C ARG A 46 -20.00 0.02 20.82
N VAL A 47 -19.87 -1.00 19.99
CA VAL A 47 -20.35 -2.38 20.23
C VAL A 47 -19.62 -3.16 21.33
N ILE A 48 -18.43 -2.71 21.76
CA ILE A 48 -17.70 -3.33 22.88
C ILE A 48 -17.58 -2.40 24.10
N SER A 49 -18.42 -1.35 24.17
CA SER A 49 -18.39 -0.41 25.28
C SER A 49 -18.53 -1.11 26.64
N PRO A 50 -17.78 -0.70 27.68
CA PRO A 50 -17.98 -1.23 29.04
C PRO A 50 -19.34 -0.81 29.64
N TYR A 51 -20.05 0.15 29.03
CA TYR A 51 -21.41 0.51 29.44
C TYR A 51 -22.44 -0.33 28.67
N PRO A 52 -23.15 -1.29 29.31
CA PRO A 52 -23.91 -2.31 28.60
C PRO A 52 -25.02 -1.77 27.69
N ARG A 53 -25.70 -0.68 28.08
CA ARG A 53 -26.75 -0.08 27.24
C ARG A 53 -26.19 0.51 25.96
N ARG A 54 -25.04 1.20 26.02
CA ARG A 54 -24.38 1.74 24.84
C ARG A 54 -23.89 0.64 23.91
N ALA A 55 -23.36 -0.46 24.46
CA ALA A 55 -22.98 -1.61 23.66
C ALA A 55 -24.20 -2.24 22.96
N ALA A 56 -25.32 -2.40 23.67
CA ALA A 56 -26.56 -2.94 23.11
C ALA A 56 -27.16 -2.02 22.01
N GLU A 57 -27.21 -0.71 22.24
CA GLU A 57 -27.67 0.28 21.26
C GLU A 57 -26.76 0.31 20.02
N GLY A 58 -25.45 0.29 20.23
CA GLY A 58 -24.48 0.24 19.12
C GLY A 58 -24.60 -1.05 18.30
N LEU A 59 -24.88 -2.18 18.96
CA LEU A 59 -25.09 -3.47 18.29
C LEU A 59 -26.40 -3.48 17.48
N ASP A 60 -27.47 -2.89 18.02
CA ASP A 60 -28.73 -2.71 17.29
C ASP A 60 -28.53 -1.85 16.04
N LEU A 61 -27.83 -0.71 16.16
CA LEU A 61 -27.50 0.13 15.01
C LEU A 61 -26.62 -0.59 13.99
N PHE A 62 -25.64 -1.37 14.45
CA PHE A 62 -24.80 -2.17 13.56
C PHE A 62 -25.62 -3.13 12.69
N ARG A 63 -26.60 -3.83 13.30
CA ARG A 63 -27.50 -4.74 12.59
C ARG A 63 -28.40 -4.01 11.60
N ARG A 64 -28.84 -2.79 11.92
CA ARG A 64 -29.52 -1.94 10.95
C ARG A 64 -28.59 -1.53 9.81
N GLY A 65 -27.30 -1.32 10.09
CA GLY A 65 -26.26 -1.10 9.07
C GLY A 65 -26.10 -2.30 8.13
N ILE A 66 -26.12 -3.53 8.66
CA ILE A 66 -26.14 -4.76 7.86
C ILE A 66 -27.36 -4.79 6.94
N ALA A 67 -28.57 -4.56 7.49
CA ALA A 67 -29.81 -4.53 6.72
C ALA A 67 -29.79 -3.45 5.63
N ALA A 68 -29.38 -2.23 5.97
CA ALA A 68 -29.24 -1.13 5.03
C ALA A 68 -28.26 -1.45 3.89
N SER A 69 -27.14 -2.11 4.22
CA SER A 69 -26.16 -2.56 3.22
C SER A 69 -26.74 -3.58 2.26
N ALA A 70 -27.52 -4.54 2.76
CA ALA A 70 -28.20 -5.53 1.95
C ALA A 70 -29.24 -4.88 1.02
N ASP A 71 -30.04 -3.95 1.55
CA ASP A 71 -31.05 -3.20 0.79
C ASP A 71 -30.44 -2.31 -0.31
N LEU A 72 -29.26 -1.75 -0.05
CA LEU A 72 -28.48 -0.98 -1.05
C LEU A 72 -27.77 -1.88 -2.07
N GLY A 73 -27.73 -3.19 -1.86
CA GLY A 73 -26.98 -4.14 -2.68
C GLY A 73 -25.45 -3.98 -2.54
N ALA A 74 -24.99 -3.49 -1.38
CA ALA A 74 -23.58 -3.26 -1.12
C ALA A 74 -22.80 -4.58 -1.01
N HIS A 75 -21.57 -4.57 -1.51
CA HIS A 75 -20.66 -5.71 -1.35
C HIS A 75 -20.12 -5.78 0.08
N TRP A 76 -19.79 -4.63 0.67
CA TRP A 76 -19.07 -4.56 1.94
C TRP A 76 -19.71 -3.57 2.92
N LEU A 77 -19.73 -3.95 4.19
CA LEU A 77 -19.93 -3.07 5.32
C LEU A 77 -18.57 -2.74 5.93
N VAL A 78 -18.22 -1.46 6.02
CA VAL A 78 -16.93 -0.98 6.56
C VAL A 78 -17.10 -0.54 8.00
N TRP A 79 -16.27 -1.10 8.89
CA TRP A 79 -16.25 -0.78 10.31
C TRP A 79 -14.82 -0.51 10.80
N HIS A 80 -14.62 0.52 11.61
CA HIS A 80 -13.30 0.84 12.18
C HIS A 80 -12.87 -0.08 13.32
N GLY A 81 -13.78 -0.89 13.88
CA GLY A 81 -13.53 -1.61 15.11
C GLY A 81 -13.57 -0.70 16.35
N PRO A 82 -13.01 -1.14 17.48
CA PRO A 82 -12.95 -0.35 18.71
C PRO A 82 -11.82 0.67 18.70
N LEU A 83 -11.94 1.74 19.48
CA LEU A 83 -10.84 2.68 19.67
C LEU A 83 -9.64 1.99 20.31
N ALA A 84 -8.45 2.53 20.03
CA ALA A 84 -7.20 2.11 20.64
C ALA A 84 -7.29 1.96 22.16
N GLY A 85 -7.88 2.95 22.84
CA GLY A 85 -8.01 2.96 24.30
C GLY A 85 -9.08 2.02 24.86
N GLU A 86 -9.91 1.40 24.02
CA GLU A 86 -10.90 0.40 24.44
C GLU A 86 -10.31 -1.01 24.53
N ILE A 87 -9.10 -1.22 23.98
CA ILE A 87 -8.36 -2.48 24.07
C ILE A 87 -7.13 -2.26 24.94
N THR A 88 -7.20 -2.69 26.19
CA THR A 88 -6.11 -2.55 27.17
C THR A 88 -5.53 -3.89 27.62
N THR A 89 -6.28 -4.97 27.41
CA THR A 89 -5.93 -6.33 27.83
C THR A 89 -6.15 -7.33 26.70
N ASP A 90 -5.59 -8.54 26.86
CA ASP A 90 -5.87 -9.64 25.93
C ASP A 90 -7.34 -10.11 25.99
N ASP A 91 -8.01 -9.96 27.13
CA ASP A 91 -9.45 -10.24 27.26
C ASP A 91 -10.31 -9.25 26.47
N ASP A 92 -9.92 -7.97 26.43
CA ASP A 92 -10.58 -6.97 25.58
C ASP A 92 -10.43 -7.33 24.10
N TRP A 93 -9.23 -7.74 23.69
CA TRP A 93 -8.96 -8.21 22.33
C TRP A 93 -9.78 -9.46 21.99
N ALA A 94 -9.81 -10.45 22.89
CA ALA A 94 -10.59 -11.67 22.69
C ALA A 94 -12.09 -11.37 22.53
N ARG A 95 -12.63 -10.43 23.33
CA ARG A 95 -14.01 -9.96 23.19
C ARG A 95 -14.24 -9.26 21.84
N PHE A 96 -13.32 -8.40 21.41
CA PHE A 96 -13.39 -7.77 20.08
C PHE A 96 -13.41 -8.80 18.95
N VAL A 97 -12.53 -9.81 19.01
CA VAL A 97 -12.51 -10.91 18.03
C VAL A 97 -13.84 -11.65 18.02
N ALA A 98 -14.36 -12.05 19.18
CA ALA A 98 -15.65 -12.75 19.28
C ALA A 98 -16.82 -11.94 18.72
N THR A 99 -16.87 -10.63 19.03
CA THR A 99 -17.88 -9.72 18.47
C THR A 99 -17.75 -9.63 16.94
N THR A 100 -16.53 -9.52 16.42
CA THR A 100 -16.28 -9.47 14.97
C THR A 100 -16.72 -10.75 14.28
N VAL A 101 -16.48 -11.92 14.90
CA VAL A 101 -16.92 -13.22 14.36
C VAL A 101 -18.45 -13.29 14.26
N SER A 102 -19.16 -12.84 15.30
CA SER A 102 -20.63 -12.80 15.30
C SER A 102 -21.14 -11.86 14.20
N LEU A 103 -20.64 -10.63 14.15
CA LEU A 103 -21.10 -9.61 13.21
C LEU A 103 -20.79 -9.97 11.74
N ALA A 104 -19.62 -10.54 11.47
CA ALA A 104 -19.27 -11.01 10.12
C ALA A 104 -20.16 -12.16 9.67
N SER A 105 -20.53 -13.08 10.58
CA SER A 105 -21.47 -14.17 10.26
C SER A 105 -22.87 -13.64 9.97
N GLU A 106 -23.35 -12.69 10.79
CA GLU A 106 -24.65 -12.02 10.58
C GLU A 106 -24.69 -11.26 9.25
N ALA A 107 -23.61 -10.54 8.91
CA ALA A 107 -23.50 -9.82 7.65
C ALA A 107 -23.48 -10.76 6.44
N ASP A 108 -22.69 -11.84 6.49
CA ASP A 108 -22.57 -12.81 5.41
C ASP A 108 -23.91 -13.52 5.14
N ALA A 109 -24.65 -13.87 6.20
CA ALA A 109 -25.99 -14.43 6.10
C ALA A 109 -27.00 -13.46 5.43
N ALA A 110 -26.77 -12.14 5.56
CA ALA A 110 -27.54 -11.11 4.85
C ALA A 110 -27.02 -10.81 3.43
N GLY A 111 -25.98 -11.52 2.97
CA GLY A 111 -25.38 -11.34 1.64
C GLY A 111 -24.35 -10.21 1.55
N VAL A 112 -23.90 -9.65 2.67
CA VAL A 112 -22.94 -8.53 2.74
C VAL A 112 -21.67 -8.99 3.44
N GLY A 113 -20.49 -8.64 2.93
CA GLY A 113 -19.25 -8.95 3.65
C GLY A 113 -18.91 -7.89 4.70
N LEU A 114 -18.27 -8.28 5.82
CA LEU A 114 -17.78 -7.33 6.81
C LEU A 114 -16.30 -7.01 6.58
N THR A 115 -15.95 -5.72 6.54
CA THR A 115 -14.56 -5.25 6.43
C THR A 115 -14.16 -4.42 7.64
N ILE A 116 -12.95 -4.65 8.13
CA ILE A 116 -12.34 -3.81 9.17
C ILE A 116 -11.36 -2.84 8.51
N GLU A 117 -11.57 -1.54 8.69
CA GLU A 117 -10.66 -0.52 8.17
C GLU A 117 -9.47 -0.31 9.11
N ASN A 118 -8.26 -0.21 8.56
CA ASN A 118 -7.13 0.23 9.37
C ASN A 118 -7.23 1.73 9.63
N THR A 119 -7.36 2.13 10.90
CA THR A 119 -7.51 3.56 11.24
C THR A 119 -6.61 3.95 12.41
N SER A 120 -5.99 5.13 12.33
CA SER A 120 -4.93 5.56 13.27
C SER A 120 -5.38 5.63 14.73
N ARG A 121 -6.68 5.89 14.96
CA ARG A 121 -7.31 6.03 16.28
C ARG A 121 -7.83 4.71 16.86
N HIS A 122 -7.85 3.63 16.09
CA HIS A 122 -8.50 2.37 16.48
C HIS A 122 -7.50 1.28 16.85
N ALA A 123 -8.03 0.18 17.37
CA ALA A 123 -7.25 -0.97 17.79
C ALA A 123 -6.54 -1.62 16.60
N VAL A 124 -7.19 -1.70 15.44
CA VAL A 124 -6.59 -2.25 14.21
C VAL A 124 -6.05 -1.09 13.38
N ARG A 125 -4.81 -0.67 13.63
CA ARG A 125 -4.23 0.50 12.94
C ARG A 125 -3.04 0.19 12.02
N GLY A 126 -2.34 -0.91 12.27
CA GLY A 126 -1.14 -1.26 11.54
C GLY A 126 -1.00 -2.75 11.27
N HIS A 127 0.07 -3.12 10.56
CA HIS A 127 0.37 -4.48 10.12
C HIS A 127 0.33 -5.54 11.23
N ARG A 128 0.71 -5.22 12.48
CA ARG A 128 0.73 -6.18 13.59
C ARG A 128 -0.69 -6.57 14.01
N GLU A 129 -1.55 -5.57 14.20
CA GLU A 129 -2.93 -5.78 14.64
C GLU A 129 -3.77 -6.36 13.51
N VAL A 130 -3.53 -5.96 12.27
CA VAL A 130 -4.11 -6.61 11.08
C VAL A 130 -3.75 -8.09 11.04
N ALA A 131 -2.47 -8.44 11.14
CA ALA A 131 -2.04 -9.84 11.12
C ALA A 131 -2.62 -10.64 12.30
N ARG A 132 -2.63 -10.06 13.50
CA ARG A 132 -3.23 -10.68 14.69
C ARG A 132 -4.71 -10.96 14.46
N LEU A 133 -5.49 -9.99 13.99
CA LEU A 133 -6.92 -10.18 13.76
C LEU A 133 -7.18 -11.20 12.64
N ALA A 134 -6.45 -11.07 11.52
CA ALA A 134 -6.58 -11.97 10.38
C ALA A 134 -6.36 -13.45 10.76
N SER A 135 -5.38 -13.73 11.63
CA SER A 135 -5.15 -15.10 12.11
C SER A 135 -6.38 -15.67 12.82
N HIS A 136 -6.99 -14.92 13.75
CA HIS A 136 -8.15 -15.41 14.49
C HIS A 136 -9.39 -15.58 13.59
N LEU A 137 -9.61 -14.63 12.68
CA LEU A 137 -10.78 -14.66 11.79
C LEU A 137 -10.69 -15.78 10.73
N ARG A 138 -9.48 -16.14 10.26
CA ARG A 138 -9.32 -17.28 9.34
C ARG A 138 -9.76 -18.59 9.98
N ASP A 139 -9.40 -18.79 11.24
CA ASP A 139 -9.74 -20.01 11.97
C ASP A 139 -11.24 -20.06 12.31
N ALA A 140 -11.81 -18.94 12.72
CA ALA A 140 -13.21 -18.86 13.14
C ALA A 140 -14.21 -18.77 11.97
N LEU A 141 -13.81 -18.18 10.84
CA LEU A 141 -14.65 -17.87 9.70
C LEU A 141 -14.00 -18.31 8.38
N PRO A 142 -13.84 -19.62 8.14
CA PRO A 142 -13.15 -20.11 6.95
C PRO A 142 -13.90 -19.80 5.65
N SER A 143 -15.24 -19.71 5.71
CA SER A 143 -16.11 -19.56 4.52
C SER A 143 -16.88 -18.25 4.45
N ALA A 144 -16.99 -17.51 5.55
CA ALA A 144 -17.77 -16.27 5.57
C ALA A 144 -17.04 -15.13 4.82
N ARG A 145 -17.81 -14.21 4.24
CA ARG A 145 -17.28 -13.00 3.62
C ARG A 145 -16.84 -11.99 4.66
N TRP A 146 -15.54 -11.94 4.90
CA TRP A 146 -14.89 -10.91 5.69
C TRP A 146 -13.55 -10.50 5.08
N GLY A 147 -13.11 -9.29 5.40
CA GLY A 147 -11.83 -8.78 4.95
C GLY A 147 -11.41 -7.48 5.65
N PHE A 148 -10.54 -6.74 4.99
CA PHE A 148 -10.05 -5.44 5.43
C PHE A 148 -10.32 -4.37 4.38
N THR A 149 -10.59 -3.16 4.88
CA THR A 149 -10.53 -1.93 4.10
C THR A 149 -9.17 -1.31 4.32
N PHE A 150 -8.40 -1.15 3.25
CA PHE A 150 -7.09 -0.51 3.33
C PHE A 150 -7.21 1.00 3.15
N ASP A 151 -6.71 1.76 4.11
CA ASP A 151 -6.48 3.20 3.98
C ASP A 151 -4.97 3.50 4.23
N PRO A 152 -4.21 3.95 3.20
CA PRO A 152 -2.81 4.27 3.35
C PRO A 152 -2.56 5.55 4.16
N PHE A 153 -3.46 6.54 4.13
CA PHE A 153 -3.37 7.74 4.95
C PHE A 153 -3.45 7.38 6.43
N GLN A 154 -4.39 6.52 6.81
CA GLN A 154 -4.52 6.08 8.20
C GLN A 154 -3.30 5.30 8.69
N ALA A 155 -2.70 4.47 7.82
CA ALA A 155 -1.48 3.76 8.16
C ALA A 155 -0.32 4.74 8.41
N ALA A 156 -0.16 5.75 7.55
CA ALA A 156 0.87 6.79 7.70
C ALA A 156 0.62 7.67 8.94
N GLU A 157 -0.61 8.09 9.18
CA GLU A 157 -1.00 8.87 10.37
C GLU A 157 -0.75 8.08 11.66
N ALA A 158 -0.90 6.75 11.63
CA ALA A 158 -0.57 5.87 12.76
C ALA A 158 0.95 5.69 12.98
N GLY A 159 1.81 6.25 12.11
CA GLY A 159 3.26 6.01 12.12
C GLY A 159 3.64 4.59 11.70
N THR A 160 2.78 3.92 10.92
CA THR A 160 3.02 2.56 10.43
C THR A 160 3.30 2.57 8.94
N ASN A 161 4.17 1.67 8.47
CA ASN A 161 4.47 1.56 7.05
C ASN A 161 3.23 1.04 6.27
N PRO A 162 2.64 1.81 5.33
CA PRO A 162 1.42 1.42 4.63
C PRO A 162 1.57 0.13 3.82
N PHE A 163 2.74 -0.14 3.24
CA PHE A 163 3.00 -1.35 2.46
C PHE A 163 3.02 -2.60 3.34
N MET A 164 3.56 -2.49 4.56
CA MET A 164 3.52 -3.60 5.52
C MET A 164 2.09 -3.86 5.98
N THR A 165 1.29 -2.82 6.19
CA THR A 165 -0.13 -2.96 6.55
C THR A 165 -0.91 -3.63 5.41
N LEU A 166 -0.72 -3.19 4.17
CA LEU A 166 -1.29 -3.79 2.98
C LEU A 166 -0.86 -5.27 2.80
N ALA A 167 0.42 -5.58 3.03
CA ALA A 167 0.93 -6.94 2.96
C ALA A 167 0.29 -7.85 4.04
N ALA A 168 0.08 -7.33 5.26
CA ALA A 168 -0.57 -8.07 6.33
C ALA A 168 -2.04 -8.39 6.04
N MET A 169 -2.74 -7.53 5.28
CA MET A 169 -4.11 -7.80 4.82
C MET A 169 -4.15 -8.97 3.82
N GLY A 170 -3.12 -9.11 2.97
CA GLY A 170 -2.94 -10.26 2.09
C GLY A 170 -4.10 -10.48 1.12
N ASP A 171 -4.55 -11.73 1.01
CA ASP A 171 -5.74 -12.17 0.23
C ASP A 171 -7.09 -11.72 0.84
N ARG A 172 -7.07 -11.05 2.01
CA ARG A 172 -8.25 -10.52 2.69
C ARG A 172 -8.44 -9.02 2.49
N LEU A 173 -7.67 -8.41 1.58
CA LEU A 173 -7.93 -7.05 1.12
C LEU A 173 -9.22 -7.01 0.28
N ALA A 174 -10.25 -6.32 0.80
CA ALA A 174 -11.61 -6.38 0.27
C ALA A 174 -12.15 -5.02 -0.22
N ASN A 175 -11.64 -3.92 0.35
CA ASN A 175 -11.96 -2.56 -0.05
C ASN A 175 -10.72 -1.67 0.08
N VAL A 176 -10.68 -0.55 -0.65
CA VAL A 176 -9.53 0.38 -0.64
C VAL A 176 -10.03 1.81 -0.65
N HIS A 177 -9.59 2.58 0.34
CA HIS A 177 -9.75 4.01 0.40
C HIS A 177 -8.49 4.72 -0.10
N LEU A 178 -8.70 5.86 -0.76
CA LEU A 178 -7.66 6.76 -1.23
C LEU A 178 -7.84 8.10 -0.51
N SER A 179 -6.87 8.42 0.33
CA SER A 179 -6.65 9.77 0.82
C SER A 179 -5.15 9.95 1.10
N ASP A 180 -4.68 11.18 1.01
CA ASP A 180 -3.27 11.52 1.13
C ASP A 180 -2.94 12.06 2.51
N PHE A 181 -1.65 12.01 2.85
CA PHE A 181 -1.12 12.35 4.15
C PHE A 181 0.09 13.27 4.02
N ARG A 182 0.15 14.30 4.86
CA ARG A 182 1.35 15.09 5.12
C ARG A 182 1.48 15.31 6.63
N PRO A 183 2.67 15.14 7.24
CA PRO A 183 2.89 15.48 8.64
C PRO A 183 2.50 16.92 8.97
N GLY A 184 1.62 17.11 9.94
CA GLY A 184 1.14 18.43 10.37
C GLY A 184 0.17 19.11 9.39
N GLY A 185 -0.22 18.46 8.30
CA GLY A 185 -1.26 18.92 7.39
C GLY A 185 -2.67 18.53 7.84
N ASP A 186 -3.66 18.92 7.04
CA ASP A 186 -5.04 18.48 7.23
C ASP A 186 -5.18 16.97 7.02
N ARG A 187 -6.18 16.36 7.67
CA ARG A 187 -6.50 14.94 7.47
C ARG A 187 -7.22 14.74 6.14
N HIS A 188 -6.98 13.59 5.52
CA HIS A 188 -7.64 13.18 4.27
C HIS A 188 -7.44 14.20 3.15
N LEU A 189 -6.17 14.47 2.80
CA LEU A 189 -5.84 15.30 1.63
C LEU A 189 -6.22 14.56 0.33
N LEU A 190 -6.38 15.30 -0.76
CA LEU A 190 -6.54 14.69 -2.08
C LEU A 190 -5.24 13.95 -2.47
N PRO A 191 -5.33 12.75 -3.08
CA PRO A 191 -4.18 12.07 -3.68
C PRO A 191 -3.36 13.01 -4.58
N GLY A 192 -2.10 13.23 -4.23
CA GLY A 192 -1.17 14.14 -4.92
C GLY A 192 -0.88 15.43 -4.16
N ASP A 193 -1.73 15.80 -3.19
CA ASP A 193 -1.54 17.01 -2.38
C ASP A 193 -0.73 16.76 -1.11
N GLY A 194 -0.53 15.49 -0.73
CA GLY A 194 0.29 15.07 0.40
C GLY A 194 1.67 14.57 -0.02
N GLU A 195 2.16 13.57 0.69
CA GLU A 195 3.52 13.02 0.55
C GLU A 195 3.52 11.48 0.43
N LEU A 196 2.34 10.85 0.32
CA LEU A 196 2.28 9.41 0.13
C LEU A 196 2.88 9.01 -1.23
N PRO A 197 3.62 7.88 -1.30
CA PRO A 197 4.25 7.41 -2.53
C PRO A 197 3.23 6.71 -3.45
N TRP A 198 2.30 7.47 -4.02
CA TRP A 198 1.20 6.96 -4.85
C TRP A 198 1.62 5.99 -5.96
N PRO A 199 2.69 6.23 -6.75
CA PRO A 199 3.16 5.26 -7.74
C PRO A 199 3.38 3.85 -7.16
N ALA A 200 4.04 3.77 -6.00
CA ALA A 200 4.34 2.50 -5.34
C ALA A 200 3.10 1.91 -4.68
N LEU A 201 2.28 2.73 -4.01
CA LEU A 201 1.02 2.28 -3.40
C LEU A 201 0.08 1.69 -4.45
N LEU A 202 -0.09 2.33 -5.60
CA LEU A 202 -1.00 1.87 -6.65
C LEU A 202 -0.53 0.58 -7.30
N ARG A 203 0.79 0.40 -7.49
CA ARG A 203 1.32 -0.91 -7.91
C ARG A 203 1.08 -1.98 -6.86
N ALA A 204 1.32 -1.69 -5.59
CA ALA A 204 1.12 -2.66 -4.51
C ALA A 204 -0.38 -3.05 -4.36
N ILE A 205 -1.28 -2.07 -4.40
CA ILE A 205 -2.73 -2.27 -4.40
C ILE A 205 -3.14 -3.06 -5.65
N GLY A 206 -2.68 -2.65 -6.83
CA GLY A 206 -2.95 -3.32 -8.10
C GLY A 206 -2.40 -4.74 -8.18
N ALA A 207 -1.44 -5.14 -7.34
CA ALA A 207 -0.99 -6.52 -7.22
C ALA A 207 -1.95 -7.39 -6.38
N ALA A 208 -2.67 -6.81 -5.42
CA ALA A 208 -3.48 -7.53 -4.42
C ALA A 208 -5.00 -7.37 -4.59
N TYR A 209 -5.46 -6.32 -5.28
CA TYR A 209 -6.86 -5.91 -5.32
C TYR A 209 -7.33 -5.59 -6.75
N ARG A 210 -8.61 -5.82 -7.02
CA ARG A 210 -9.24 -5.62 -8.35
C ARG A 210 -10.57 -4.87 -8.28
N GLY A 211 -11.06 -4.53 -7.08
CA GLY A 211 -12.28 -3.76 -6.92
C GLY A 211 -12.08 -2.25 -7.15
N PRO A 212 -13.11 -1.43 -6.92
CA PRO A 212 -13.02 0.01 -7.05
C PRO A 212 -12.12 0.61 -5.96
N LEU A 213 -11.48 1.73 -6.31
CA LEU A 213 -10.74 2.57 -5.39
C LEU A 213 -11.66 3.72 -4.95
N ILE A 214 -11.94 3.80 -3.65
CA ILE A 214 -12.89 4.77 -3.09
C ILE A 214 -12.11 6.01 -2.65
N LEU A 215 -12.51 7.18 -3.13
CA LEU A 215 -11.86 8.44 -2.76
C LEU A 215 -12.46 8.96 -1.44
N GLU A 216 -11.69 8.91 -0.36
CA GLU A 216 -12.12 9.31 1.00
C GLU A 216 -11.52 10.67 1.36
N THR A 217 -11.89 11.71 0.60
CA THR A 217 -11.43 13.09 0.81
C THR A 217 -12.60 14.05 0.61
N PRO A 218 -12.63 15.19 1.31
CA PRO A 218 -13.51 16.29 0.93
C PRO A 218 -13.24 16.70 -0.53
N LEU A 219 -14.29 16.81 -1.33
CA LEU A 219 -14.22 17.20 -2.75
C LEU A 219 -14.58 18.67 -3.00
N ALA A 220 -14.95 19.40 -1.96
CA ALA A 220 -15.30 20.81 -2.08
C ALA A 220 -14.04 21.70 -2.26
N PRO A 221 -14.15 22.85 -2.94
CA PRO A 221 -15.35 23.43 -3.53
C PRO A 221 -15.68 22.94 -4.96
N ASP A 222 -14.73 22.31 -5.67
CA ASP A 222 -14.93 21.81 -7.04
C ASP A 222 -14.68 20.30 -7.14
N PRO A 223 -15.73 19.48 -6.95
CA PRO A 223 -15.60 18.03 -7.01
C PRO A 223 -15.19 17.49 -8.36
N VAL A 224 -15.53 18.19 -9.45
CA VAL A 224 -15.21 17.72 -10.81
C VAL A 224 -13.72 17.86 -11.06
N ALA A 225 -13.14 19.00 -10.72
CA ALA A 225 -11.71 19.23 -10.83
C ALA A 225 -10.90 18.29 -9.93
N ALA A 226 -11.34 18.11 -8.67
CA ALA A 226 -10.69 17.21 -7.72
C ALA A 226 -10.63 15.75 -8.23
N VAL A 227 -11.75 15.22 -8.70
CA VAL A 227 -11.81 13.86 -9.25
C VAL A 227 -10.95 13.73 -10.52
N ALA A 228 -10.94 14.74 -11.39
CA ALA A 228 -10.12 14.72 -12.61
C ALA A 228 -8.61 14.74 -12.31
N ALA A 229 -8.18 15.48 -11.30
CA ALA A 229 -6.79 15.50 -10.86
C ALA A 229 -6.35 14.12 -10.36
N VAL A 230 -7.16 13.48 -9.50
CA VAL A 230 -6.89 12.12 -9.02
C VAL A 230 -6.88 11.13 -10.18
N GLN A 231 -7.84 11.18 -11.09
CA GLN A 231 -7.85 10.31 -12.27
C GLN A 231 -6.57 10.45 -13.11
N THR A 232 -6.05 11.66 -13.26
CA THR A 232 -4.79 11.92 -13.98
C THR A 232 -3.60 11.28 -13.26
N LEU A 233 -3.53 11.39 -11.93
CA LEU A 233 -2.51 10.74 -11.10
C LEU A 233 -2.57 9.21 -11.21
N LEU A 234 -3.77 8.64 -11.22
CA LEU A 234 -3.98 7.19 -11.24
C LEU A 234 -3.81 6.57 -12.64
N ALA A 235 -4.06 7.33 -13.71
CA ALA A 235 -4.12 6.83 -15.09
C ALA A 235 -2.94 5.97 -15.54
N PRO A 236 -1.67 6.28 -15.20
CA PRO A 236 -0.52 5.44 -15.58
C PRO A 236 -0.52 4.05 -14.93
N TYR A 237 -1.24 3.87 -13.82
CA TYR A 237 -1.21 2.67 -12.98
C TYR A 237 -2.50 1.85 -13.05
N LEU A 238 -3.59 2.43 -13.56
CA LEU A 238 -4.83 1.72 -13.80
C LEU A 238 -4.70 0.87 -15.07
N PRO A 239 -5.03 -0.42 -15.05
CA PRO A 239 -4.97 -1.23 -16.26
C PRO A 239 -6.00 -0.72 -17.26
N GLN A 240 -5.57 -0.41 -18.48
CA GLN A 240 -6.48 0.06 -19.53
C GLN A 240 -7.59 -0.97 -19.76
N VAL A 241 -8.82 -0.48 -19.89
CA VAL A 241 -10.07 -1.29 -19.92
C VAL A 241 -10.19 -2.21 -21.15
N GLY A 242 -9.15 -2.32 -22.00
CA GLY A 242 -9.17 -3.08 -23.24
C GLY A 242 -8.46 -4.45 -23.26
N ASP A 243 -7.69 -4.82 -22.23
CA ASP A 243 -6.72 -5.94 -22.37
C ASP A 243 -6.90 -7.08 -21.34
N ARG A 244 -8.13 -7.39 -20.93
CA ARG A 244 -8.38 -8.36 -19.85
C ARG A 244 -9.05 -9.64 -20.35
N ASP A 245 -8.24 -10.68 -20.56
CA ASP A 245 -8.66 -12.09 -20.44
C ASP A 245 -8.70 -12.46 -18.94
N PRO A 246 -9.86 -12.84 -18.38
CA PRO A 246 -9.98 -13.25 -16.97
C PRO A 246 -9.31 -14.60 -16.63
N GLY A 247 -8.79 -15.34 -17.63
CA GLY A 247 -8.43 -16.75 -17.51
C GLY A 247 -6.94 -17.11 -17.47
N HIS A 248 -6.01 -16.15 -17.52
CA HIS A 248 -4.58 -16.49 -17.62
C HIS A 248 -3.71 -15.72 -16.62
N PRO A 249 -3.22 -16.35 -15.53
CA PRO A 249 -2.06 -15.82 -14.82
C PRO A 249 -0.87 -15.98 -15.77
N GLY A 250 -0.61 -14.91 -16.54
CA GLY A 250 0.52 -14.88 -17.46
C GLY A 250 1.78 -15.37 -16.76
N ARG A 251 2.43 -16.35 -17.39
CA ARG A 251 3.75 -16.87 -16.97
C ARG A 251 4.64 -15.67 -16.60
N PRO A 252 5.30 -15.64 -15.42
CA PRO A 252 6.08 -14.48 -15.04
C PRO A 252 7.14 -14.24 -16.13
N GLY A 253 6.99 -13.14 -16.85
CA GLY A 253 7.99 -12.69 -17.82
C GLY A 253 9.33 -12.49 -17.11
N ASN A 254 10.41 -12.37 -17.89
CA ASN A 254 11.72 -12.03 -17.33
C ASN A 254 11.58 -10.74 -16.48
N PRO A 255 11.80 -10.80 -15.15
CA PRO A 255 11.59 -9.64 -14.26
C PRO A 255 12.56 -8.49 -14.54
N CYS A 256 13.60 -8.72 -15.32
CA CYS A 256 14.56 -7.72 -15.75
C CYS A 256 14.19 -6.98 -17.04
N ARG A 257 13.05 -7.29 -17.68
CA ARG A 257 12.59 -6.55 -18.86
C ARG A 257 11.96 -5.21 -18.48
N GLY A 258 12.22 -4.19 -19.29
CA GLY A 258 11.59 -2.87 -19.17
C GLY A 258 12.45 -1.84 -18.46
N ALA A 259 11.82 -0.79 -17.97
CA ALA A 259 12.42 0.31 -17.22
C ALA A 259 12.17 0.10 -15.71
N PRO A 260 12.98 0.72 -14.83
CA PRO A 260 12.73 0.62 -13.40
C PRO A 260 11.44 1.38 -13.02
N PRO A 261 10.73 0.99 -11.95
CA PRO A 261 9.62 1.77 -11.43
C PRO A 261 10.03 3.23 -11.14
N PRO A 262 9.10 4.21 -11.22
CA PRO A 262 9.41 5.62 -11.02
C PRO A 262 10.22 5.93 -9.75
N GLY A 263 9.87 5.35 -8.59
CA GLY A 263 10.65 5.58 -7.35
C GLY A 263 12.04 4.95 -7.38
N VAL A 264 12.23 3.85 -8.12
CA VAL A 264 13.57 3.27 -8.32
C VAL A 264 14.39 4.16 -9.26
N ALA A 265 13.78 4.69 -10.33
CA ALA A 265 14.43 5.63 -11.24
C ALA A 265 14.84 6.93 -10.54
N GLU A 266 13.95 7.50 -9.71
CA GLU A 266 14.22 8.67 -8.89
C GLU A 266 15.31 8.38 -7.85
N GLY A 267 15.24 7.24 -7.16
CA GLY A 267 16.27 6.80 -6.23
C GLY A 267 17.64 6.65 -6.88
N ILE A 268 17.70 6.15 -8.11
CA ILE A 268 18.93 6.09 -8.91
C ILE A 268 19.48 7.50 -9.21
N ALA A 269 18.62 8.46 -9.56
CA ALA A 269 19.05 9.85 -9.75
C ALA A 269 19.61 10.45 -8.46
N LEU A 270 18.93 10.26 -7.33
CA LEU A 270 19.40 10.70 -6.00
C LEU A 270 20.73 10.03 -5.60
N PHE A 271 20.90 8.74 -5.92
CA PHE A 271 22.18 8.04 -5.72
C PHE A 271 23.31 8.71 -6.51
N ASN A 272 23.06 9.01 -7.79
CA ASN A 272 24.03 9.65 -8.67
C ASN A 272 24.41 11.05 -8.18
N ASP A 273 23.48 11.76 -7.55
CA ASP A 273 23.70 13.06 -6.90
C ASP A 273 24.29 12.96 -5.48
N ARG A 274 24.70 11.76 -5.04
CA ARG A 274 25.25 11.48 -3.70
C ARG A 274 24.28 11.71 -2.54
N GLN A 275 22.99 11.85 -2.83
CA GLN A 275 21.93 12.00 -1.83
C GLN A 275 21.48 10.64 -1.30
N PHE A 276 22.41 9.87 -0.72
CA PHE A 276 22.21 8.46 -0.39
C PHE A 276 21.08 8.19 0.61
N TYR A 277 20.84 9.11 1.55
CA TYR A 277 19.73 8.97 2.49
C TYR A 277 18.37 9.16 1.79
N ALA A 278 18.24 10.17 0.92
CA ALA A 278 17.01 10.36 0.13
C ALA A 278 16.79 9.21 -0.87
N CYS A 279 17.87 8.71 -1.49
CA CYS A 279 17.83 7.49 -2.30
C CYS A 279 17.26 6.30 -1.53
N HIS A 280 17.68 6.12 -0.27
CA HIS A 280 17.17 5.06 0.60
C HIS A 280 15.65 5.20 0.78
N GLU A 281 15.18 6.34 1.28
CA GLU A 281 13.75 6.56 1.56
C GLU A 281 12.90 6.34 0.29
N THR A 282 13.38 6.82 -0.86
CA THR A 282 12.65 6.73 -2.14
C THR A 282 12.52 5.28 -2.62
N ILE A 283 13.61 4.51 -2.61
CA ILE A 283 13.62 3.12 -3.09
C ILE A 283 12.94 2.17 -2.09
N GLU A 284 12.93 2.49 -0.80
CA GLU A 284 12.34 1.64 0.23
C GLU A 284 10.84 1.39 -0.02
N HIS A 285 10.10 2.41 -0.46
CA HIS A 285 8.69 2.27 -0.85
C HIS A 285 8.50 1.22 -1.95
N GLU A 286 9.35 1.26 -2.97
CA GLU A 286 9.34 0.34 -4.11
C GLU A 286 9.71 -1.09 -3.69
N TRP A 287 10.71 -1.20 -2.81
CA TRP A 287 11.13 -2.46 -2.24
C TRP A 287 10.01 -3.14 -1.44
N HIS A 288 9.24 -2.38 -0.66
CA HIS A 288 8.11 -2.95 0.09
C HIS A 288 6.90 -3.27 -0.79
N ALA A 289 6.65 -2.47 -1.84
CA ALA A 289 5.57 -2.71 -2.80
C ALA A 289 5.78 -4.01 -3.61
N GLU A 290 7.02 -4.30 -4.00
CA GLU A 290 7.35 -5.42 -4.88
C GLU A 290 7.34 -6.77 -4.15
N ARG A 291 6.66 -7.77 -4.73
CA ARG A 291 6.55 -9.13 -4.16
C ARG A 291 7.42 -10.15 -4.87
N GLY A 292 7.85 -9.89 -6.11
CA GLY A 292 8.70 -10.77 -6.89
C GLY A 292 10.19 -10.69 -6.51
N GLU A 293 10.99 -11.60 -7.08
CA GLU A 293 12.45 -11.67 -6.85
C GLU A 293 13.17 -10.34 -7.15
N ILE A 294 12.67 -9.55 -8.09
CA ILE A 294 13.24 -8.26 -8.50
C ILE A 294 13.36 -7.25 -7.35
N ARG A 295 12.57 -7.40 -6.28
CA ARG A 295 12.71 -6.57 -5.05
C ARG A 295 14.14 -6.62 -4.48
N ARG A 296 14.86 -7.71 -4.71
CA ARG A 296 16.26 -7.87 -4.27
C ARG A 296 17.21 -6.92 -5.00
N LEU A 297 16.92 -6.59 -6.26
CA LEU A 297 17.66 -5.56 -6.99
C LEU A 297 17.47 -4.19 -6.31
N TYR A 298 16.22 -3.83 -6.00
CA TYR A 298 15.89 -2.56 -5.33
C TYR A 298 16.59 -2.46 -3.98
N GLN A 299 16.48 -3.51 -3.17
CA GLN A 299 17.17 -3.63 -1.89
C GLN A 299 18.70 -3.51 -2.06
N GLY A 300 19.27 -4.14 -3.09
CA GLY A 300 20.69 -4.08 -3.37
C GLY A 300 21.18 -2.67 -3.69
N ILE A 301 20.49 -1.96 -4.59
CA ILE A 301 20.81 -0.56 -4.97
C ILE A 301 20.73 0.35 -3.75
N LEU A 302 19.64 0.26 -2.99
CA LEU A 302 19.44 1.02 -1.76
C LEU A 302 20.56 0.74 -0.74
N GLN A 303 20.93 -0.53 -0.53
CA GLN A 303 22.00 -0.89 0.41
C GLN A 303 23.37 -0.41 -0.04
N ILE A 304 23.67 -0.42 -1.35
CA ILE A 304 24.90 0.20 -1.87
C ILE A 304 24.93 1.68 -1.48
N GLY A 305 23.83 2.42 -1.64
CA GLY A 305 23.71 3.81 -1.21
C GLY A 305 23.93 3.98 0.30
N VAL A 306 23.27 3.18 1.14
CA VAL A 306 23.44 3.21 2.60
C VAL A 306 24.88 2.89 3.02
N GLY A 307 25.54 1.95 2.34
CA GLY A 307 26.95 1.62 2.56
C GLY A 307 27.85 2.84 2.37
N PHE A 308 27.66 3.59 1.28
CA PHE A 308 28.38 4.84 1.05
C PHE A 308 27.99 5.94 2.04
N HIS A 309 26.72 6.05 2.43
CA HIS A 309 26.30 6.98 3.47
C HIS A 309 27.03 6.72 4.81
N HIS A 310 27.18 5.45 5.19
CA HIS A 310 27.94 5.06 6.37
C HIS A 310 29.43 5.41 6.25
N ALA A 311 30.04 5.15 5.08
CA ALA A 311 31.45 5.48 4.85
C ALA A 311 31.70 6.99 5.05
N LEU A 312 30.85 7.84 4.46
CA LEU A 312 30.95 9.30 4.56
C LEU A 312 30.67 9.84 5.99
N ARG A 313 30.01 9.07 6.84
CA ARG A 313 29.77 9.41 8.26
C ARG A 313 30.77 8.78 9.22
N GLY A 314 31.82 8.13 8.73
CA GLY A 314 32.83 7.50 9.58
C GLY A 314 32.40 6.15 10.18
N ASN A 315 31.27 5.56 9.76
CA ASN A 315 30.84 4.25 10.23
C ASN A 315 31.41 3.13 9.33
N GLY A 316 32.69 2.81 9.51
CA GLY A 316 33.39 1.83 8.66
C GLY A 316 32.83 0.41 8.73
N ARG A 317 32.45 -0.08 9.93
CA ARG A 317 31.81 -1.40 10.08
C ARG A 317 30.48 -1.48 9.34
N GLY A 318 29.64 -0.45 9.49
CA GLY A 318 28.36 -0.37 8.79
C GLY A 318 28.55 -0.27 7.27
N ALA A 319 29.52 0.53 6.82
CA ALA A 319 29.84 0.70 5.41
C ALA A 319 30.20 -0.63 4.75
N ILE A 320 31.20 -1.34 5.27
CA ILE A 320 31.70 -2.61 4.69
C ILE A 320 30.58 -3.67 4.67
N SER A 321 29.85 -3.80 5.77
CA SER A 321 28.79 -4.80 5.91
C SER A 321 27.65 -4.55 4.92
N VAL A 322 27.04 -3.36 4.96
CA VAL A 322 25.85 -3.04 4.16
C VAL A 322 26.20 -2.94 2.67
N LEU A 323 27.37 -2.39 2.32
CA LEU A 323 27.82 -2.31 0.92
C LEU A 323 28.05 -3.70 0.33
N GLY A 324 28.71 -4.61 1.06
CA GLY A 324 28.92 -6.00 0.61
C GLY A 324 27.61 -6.74 0.38
N ASP A 325 26.67 -6.58 1.31
CA ASP A 325 25.31 -7.11 1.20
C ASP A 325 24.55 -6.59 -0.01
N GLY A 326 24.70 -5.29 -0.31
CA GLY A 326 24.10 -4.64 -1.47
C GLY A 326 24.67 -5.16 -2.79
N VAL A 327 26.00 -5.19 -2.91
CA VAL A 327 26.71 -5.71 -4.09
C VAL A 327 26.32 -7.16 -4.38
N ALA A 328 26.27 -8.01 -3.35
CA ALA A 328 25.89 -9.41 -3.51
C ALA A 328 24.43 -9.60 -4.00
N LYS A 329 23.53 -8.68 -3.63
CA LYS A 329 22.14 -8.71 -4.12
C LYS A 329 22.03 -8.26 -5.57
N VAL A 330 22.71 -7.16 -5.94
CA VAL A 330 22.71 -6.66 -7.34
C VAL A 330 23.38 -7.66 -8.28
N ALA A 331 24.43 -8.37 -7.84
CA ALA A 331 25.14 -9.37 -8.63
C ALA A 331 24.24 -10.45 -9.25
N ARG A 332 23.11 -10.76 -8.61
CA ARG A 332 22.12 -11.75 -9.10
C ARG A 332 21.39 -11.31 -10.37
N PHE A 333 21.46 -10.03 -10.72
CA PHE A 333 20.74 -9.41 -11.82
C PHE A 333 21.68 -8.89 -12.91
N THR A 334 22.90 -9.43 -12.97
CA THR A 334 23.90 -9.11 -14.00
C THR A 334 23.62 -9.86 -15.31
N PRO A 335 24.04 -9.33 -16.47
CA PRO A 335 24.79 -8.09 -16.64
C PRO A 335 23.94 -6.81 -16.69
N THR A 336 22.65 -6.95 -16.99
CA THR A 336 21.72 -5.82 -17.12
C THR A 336 20.35 -6.20 -16.59
N CYS A 337 19.67 -5.27 -15.93
CA CYS A 337 18.31 -5.51 -15.44
C CYS A 337 17.51 -4.20 -15.35
N LEU A 338 16.26 -4.19 -15.82
CA LEU A 338 15.40 -3.00 -15.87
C LEU A 338 16.07 -1.80 -16.55
N GLY A 339 16.87 -2.05 -17.59
CA GLY A 339 17.62 -1.01 -18.29
C GLY A 339 18.79 -0.41 -17.48
N ILE A 340 19.24 -1.06 -16.40
CA ILE A 340 20.40 -0.67 -15.59
C ILE A 340 21.59 -1.55 -15.94
N ASP A 341 22.80 -0.96 -16.04
CA ASP A 341 24.08 -1.69 -16.13
C ASP A 341 24.48 -2.20 -14.74
N THR A 342 23.88 -3.31 -14.34
CA THR A 342 24.11 -3.94 -13.04
C THR A 342 25.50 -4.56 -12.94
N ALA A 343 26.11 -5.00 -14.05
CA ALA A 343 27.48 -5.51 -14.07
C ALA A 343 28.47 -4.42 -13.66
N ARG A 344 28.35 -3.25 -14.27
CA ARG A 344 29.20 -2.10 -13.97
C ARG A 344 29.04 -1.64 -12.53
N LEU A 345 27.79 -1.51 -12.06
CA LEU A 345 27.52 -1.14 -10.67
C LEU A 345 28.17 -2.12 -9.68
N VAL A 346 28.05 -3.43 -9.92
CA VAL A 346 28.67 -4.47 -9.07
C VAL A 346 30.19 -4.37 -9.08
N HIS A 347 30.79 -4.15 -10.25
CA HIS A 347 32.23 -4.03 -10.38
C HIS A 347 32.80 -2.79 -9.66
N GLU A 348 32.22 -1.62 -9.92
CA GLU A 348 32.71 -0.36 -9.35
C GLU A 348 32.43 -0.29 -7.83
N ALA A 349 31.22 -0.67 -7.38
CA ALA A 349 30.92 -0.71 -5.95
C ALA A 349 31.74 -1.80 -5.22
N GLY A 350 32.03 -2.92 -5.87
CA GLY A 350 32.93 -3.96 -5.36
C GLY A 350 34.37 -3.46 -5.20
N THR A 351 34.84 -2.59 -6.10
CA THR A 351 36.16 -1.95 -5.99
C THR A 351 36.22 -1.02 -4.78
N CYS A 352 35.19 -0.20 -4.56
CA CYS A 352 35.09 0.63 -3.35
C CYS A 352 35.03 -0.22 -2.08
N LEU A 353 34.28 -1.33 -2.09
CA LEU A 353 34.21 -2.26 -0.95
C LEU A 353 35.59 -2.84 -0.60
N ALA A 354 36.36 -3.27 -1.60
CA ALA A 354 37.72 -3.78 -1.38
C ALA A 354 38.65 -2.71 -0.80
N ALA A 355 38.53 -1.45 -1.26
CA ALA A 355 39.28 -0.32 -0.69
C ALA A 355 38.90 -0.07 0.78
N LEU A 356 37.60 -0.05 1.10
CA LEU A 356 37.11 0.07 2.48
C LEU A 356 37.57 -1.06 3.39
N GLN A 357 37.58 -2.30 2.88
CA GLN A 357 38.11 -3.46 3.62
C GLN A 357 39.62 -3.36 3.86
N THR A 358 40.37 -2.80 2.90
CA THR A 358 41.82 -2.58 3.03
C THR A 358 42.15 -1.51 4.05
N LEU A 359 41.39 -0.41 4.07
CA LEU A 359 41.48 0.63 5.10
C LEU A 359 41.10 0.07 6.48
N GLY A 360 40.12 -0.82 6.51
CA GLY A 360 39.56 -1.35 7.75
C GLY A 360 38.53 -0.40 8.38
N PRO A 361 37.78 -0.88 9.39
CA PRO A 361 36.62 -0.15 9.92
C PRO A 361 36.98 1.11 10.72
N THR A 362 38.23 1.26 11.16
CA THR A 362 38.71 2.39 11.97
C THR A 362 39.16 3.59 11.12
N ASP A 363 39.68 3.32 9.93
CA ASP A 363 40.35 4.32 9.08
C ASP A 363 39.52 4.69 7.85
N VAL A 364 38.20 4.49 7.93
CA VAL A 364 37.25 4.78 6.83
C VAL A 364 37.24 6.25 6.40
N SER A 365 37.69 7.18 7.27
CA SER A 365 37.83 8.60 6.91
C SER A 365 38.86 8.85 5.81
N ALA A 366 39.76 7.91 5.56
CA ALA A 366 40.72 7.94 4.45
C ALA A 366 40.15 7.42 3.13
N PHE A 367 38.89 6.93 3.10
CA PHE A 367 38.23 6.51 1.87
C PHE A 367 37.96 7.73 0.98
N ASP A 368 38.37 7.66 -0.28
CA ASP A 368 38.18 8.74 -1.26
C ASP A 368 36.73 8.75 -1.80
N PRO A 369 35.91 9.76 -1.46
CA PRO A 369 34.53 9.86 -1.92
C PRO A 369 34.40 10.04 -3.44
N ALA A 370 35.45 10.50 -4.12
CA ALA A 370 35.43 10.68 -5.57
C ALA A 370 35.35 9.34 -6.33
N THR A 371 35.74 8.24 -5.68
CA THR A 371 35.70 6.89 -6.25
C THR A 371 34.32 6.25 -6.25
N ILE A 372 33.36 6.82 -5.51
CA ILE A 372 32.01 6.24 -5.40
C ILE A 372 31.39 6.20 -6.81
N PRO A 373 30.80 5.07 -7.26
CA PRO A 373 30.25 4.99 -8.61
C PRO A 373 29.00 5.83 -8.81
N THR A 374 28.61 6.00 -10.07
CA THR A 374 27.25 6.36 -10.46
C THR A 374 26.58 5.16 -11.13
N ILE A 375 25.28 5.04 -11.02
CA ILE A 375 24.48 3.99 -11.67
C ILE A 375 24.19 4.43 -13.10
N HIS A 376 24.54 3.57 -14.06
CA HIS A 376 24.45 3.84 -15.48
C HIS A 376 23.29 3.07 -16.14
N PRO A 377 22.68 3.61 -17.19
CA PRO A 377 21.78 2.84 -18.03
C PRO A 377 22.53 1.70 -18.71
N ALA A 378 21.84 0.60 -18.97
CA ALA A 378 22.36 -0.53 -19.72
C ALA A 378 22.84 -0.06 -21.11
N PRO A 379 23.98 -0.55 -21.61
CA PRO A 379 24.44 -0.22 -22.95
C PRO A 379 23.39 -0.64 -23.98
N VAL A 380 23.10 0.25 -24.93
CA VAL A 380 22.25 -0.09 -26.06
C VAL A 380 22.98 -1.13 -26.88
N LEU A 381 22.48 -2.37 -26.90
CA LEU A 381 22.92 -3.36 -27.87
C LEU A 381 22.42 -2.88 -29.23
N THR A 382 23.28 -2.20 -29.99
CA THR A 382 23.06 -2.05 -31.43
C THR A 382 23.30 -3.44 -32.03
N ASP A 383 22.24 -4.09 -32.49
CA ASP A 383 22.41 -5.25 -33.36
C ASP A 383 23.33 -4.86 -34.53
N PRO A 384 24.30 -5.70 -34.92
CA PRO A 384 25.11 -5.41 -36.09
C PRO A 384 24.17 -5.25 -37.27
N ILE A 385 24.21 -4.08 -37.90
CA ILE A 385 23.56 -3.83 -39.18
C ILE A 385 24.07 -4.92 -40.13
N ASP A 386 23.18 -5.81 -40.57
CA ASP A 386 23.47 -6.73 -41.67
C ASP A 386 23.96 -5.87 -42.85
N GLU A 387 25.25 -5.94 -43.15
CA GLU A 387 25.78 -5.33 -44.37
C GLU A 387 25.02 -5.95 -45.55
N PRO A 388 24.41 -5.15 -46.44
CA PRO A 388 23.77 -5.70 -47.63
C PRO A 388 24.82 -6.45 -48.44
N GLY A 389 24.52 -7.73 -48.71
CA GLY A 389 25.43 -8.72 -49.25
C GLY A 389 26.31 -8.23 -50.39
N LYS A 390 27.62 -8.48 -50.25
CA LYS A 390 28.58 -8.42 -51.34
C LYS A 390 28.56 -9.72 -52.15
N ALA A 391 28.37 -9.51 -53.45
CA ALA A 391 28.61 -10.37 -54.62
C ALA A 391 27.58 -11.48 -54.91
#